data_AF-A0A7T5RN98-F1
#
_entry.id   AF-A0A7T5RN98-F1
#
_cell.length_a   1.000
_cell.length_b   1.000
_cell.length_c   1.000
_cell.angle_alpha   90.00
_cell.angle_beta   90.00
_cell.angle_gamma   90.00
#
_symmetry.space_group_name_H-M   'P 1'
#
loop_
_entity.id
_entity.type
_entity.pdbx_description
1 polymer ?
#
loop_
_entity_poly.entity_id
_entity_poly.type
_entity_poly.pdbx_seq_one_letter_code
_entity_poly.pdbx_strand_id
1 'polypeptide(L)'
;MTRKESGFSIAELIIVVGMIGILSGTFLFVYPKYLSKSRDTVRRHDLRVYQVAFENYANRNAGYYPAFTSSTDIDLMCGASVLNEPSCTDDPLSTFSSLPGWAQFLRQIGLFDWLNNIFHWFNVGPNYKYISNGGSSGSATATVWLIYATLEEKFNGQTYLWVACSDGRTGRVLPSTSFANGVCPANLLQ
;
A
#
# COMPACT_ATOMS: atom_id res chain seq x y z
N MET A 1 37.01 36.80 -37.04
CA MET A 1 35.57 37.04 -37.32
C MET A 1 34.79 36.62 -36.09
N THR A 2 34.29 37.57 -35.29
CA THR A 2 33.45 37.30 -34.12
C THR A 2 31.99 37.36 -34.55
N ARG A 3 31.30 36.23 -34.47
CA ARG A 3 29.88 36.09 -34.82
C ARG A 3 29.04 36.82 -33.77
N LYS A 4 28.15 37.71 -34.22
CA LYS A 4 27.18 38.40 -33.38
C LYS A 4 26.11 37.38 -32.97
N GLU A 5 26.14 36.94 -31.72
CA GLU A 5 25.09 36.09 -31.15
C GLU A 5 23.82 36.93 -30.95
N SER A 6 22.71 36.49 -31.53
CA SER A 6 21.41 37.15 -31.41
C SER A 6 20.82 36.87 -30.02
N GLY A 7 20.54 37.91 -29.24
CA GLY A 7 19.82 37.77 -27.96
C GLY A 7 18.34 37.47 -28.15
N PHE A 8 17.74 36.75 -27.20
CA PHE A 8 16.31 36.45 -27.13
C PHE A 8 15.48 37.74 -26.95
N SER A 9 14.30 37.83 -27.58
CA SER A 9 13.42 38.98 -27.44
C SER A 9 12.74 38.99 -26.06
N ILE A 10 12.56 40.18 -25.46
CA ILE A 10 11.82 40.33 -24.19
C ILE A 10 10.39 39.76 -24.31
N ALA A 11 9.74 39.96 -25.45
CA ALA A 11 8.40 39.42 -25.70
C ALA A 11 8.39 37.88 -25.69
N GLU A 12 9.47 37.26 -26.15
CA GLU A 12 9.62 35.81 -26.21
C GLU A 12 9.79 35.23 -24.80
N LEU A 13 10.59 35.88 -23.96
CA LEU A 13 10.73 35.49 -22.55
C LEU A 13 9.40 35.59 -21.80
N ILE A 14 8.63 36.67 -22.00
CA ILE A 14 7.35 36.91 -21.32
C ILE A 14 6.30 35.86 -21.71
N ILE A 15 6.23 35.46 -22.98
CA ILE A 15 5.31 34.41 -23.43
C ILE A 15 5.68 33.06 -22.80
N VAL A 16 6.98 32.75 -22.69
CA VAL A 16 7.45 31.49 -22.09
C VAL A 16 7.09 31.41 -20.61
N VAL A 17 7.36 32.44 -19.81
CA VAL A 17 6.96 32.42 -18.39
C VAL A 17 5.44 32.44 -18.22
N GLY A 18 4.71 33.08 -19.15
CA GLY A 18 3.24 33.02 -19.19
C GLY A 18 2.73 31.60 -19.42
N MET A 19 3.28 30.87 -20.40
CA MET A 19 2.91 29.47 -20.67
C MET A 19 3.28 28.54 -19.52
N ILE A 20 4.48 28.70 -18.94
CA ILE A 20 4.91 27.92 -17.77
C ILE A 20 3.99 28.18 -16.57
N GLY A 21 3.56 29.42 -16.35
CA GLY A 21 2.63 29.77 -15.27
C GLY A 21 1.28 29.07 -15.40
N ILE A 22 0.71 29.04 -16.62
CA ILE A 22 -0.56 28.38 -16.89
C ILE A 22 -0.43 26.86 -16.71
N LEU A 23 0.62 26.25 -17.25
CA LEU A 23 0.83 24.80 -17.12
C LEU A 23 1.06 24.39 -15.67
N SER A 24 1.98 25.05 -14.94
CA SER A 24 2.33 24.69 -13.57
C SER A 24 1.16 24.83 -12.59
N GLY A 25 0.29 25.84 -12.77
CA GLY A 25 -0.88 26.04 -11.92
C GLY A 25 -1.87 24.86 -11.94
N THR A 26 -2.03 24.19 -13.09
CA THR A 26 -2.97 23.06 -13.20
C THR A 26 -2.47 21.77 -12.55
N PHE A 27 -1.16 21.54 -12.51
CA PHE A 27 -0.58 20.30 -12.01
C PHE A 27 -0.80 20.09 -10.52
N LEU A 28 -0.85 21.16 -9.72
CA LEU A 28 -0.97 21.09 -8.26
C LEU A 28 -2.23 20.37 -7.78
N PHE A 29 -3.34 20.49 -8.50
CA PHE A 29 -4.63 19.91 -8.09
C PHE A 29 -4.82 18.46 -8.54
N VAL A 30 -4.14 18.04 -9.62
CA VAL A 30 -4.37 16.72 -10.23
C VAL A 30 -3.27 15.73 -9.84
N TYR A 31 -2.04 16.20 -9.66
CA TYR A 31 -0.89 15.37 -9.27
C TYR A 31 -1.14 14.46 -8.05
N PRO A 32 -1.67 14.94 -6.91
CA PRO A 32 -1.89 14.07 -5.76
C PRO A 32 -2.88 12.92 -6.03
N LYS A 33 -3.87 13.14 -6.91
CA LYS A 33 -4.84 12.10 -7.31
C LYS A 33 -4.20 11.01 -8.17
N TYR A 34 -3.29 11.40 -9.07
CA TYR A 34 -2.53 10.42 -9.86
C TYR A 34 -1.62 9.57 -8.98
N LEU A 35 -0.99 10.18 -7.97
CA LEU A 35 -0.15 9.45 -7.04
C LEU A 35 -0.96 8.44 -6.21
N SER A 36 -2.11 8.81 -5.66
CA SER A 36 -2.95 7.86 -4.92
C SER A 36 -3.39 6.69 -5.80
N LYS A 37 -3.77 6.95 -7.05
CA LYS A 37 -4.12 5.91 -8.02
C LYS A 37 -2.96 4.96 -8.33
N SER A 38 -1.76 5.51 -8.49
CA SER A 38 -0.55 4.74 -8.74
C SER A 38 -0.25 3.84 -7.54
N ARG A 39 -0.34 4.37 -6.32
CA ARG A 39 -0.12 3.61 -5.09
C ARG A 39 -1.18 2.54 -4.86
N ASP A 40 -2.44 2.82 -5.15
CA ASP A 40 -3.50 1.81 -5.09
C ASP A 40 -3.29 0.68 -6.10
N THR A 41 -2.66 0.97 -7.25
CA THR A 41 -2.26 -0.06 -8.22
C THR A 41 -1.14 -0.94 -7.67
N VAL A 42 -0.16 -0.33 -7.00
CA VAL A 42 0.89 -1.06 -6.28
C VAL A 42 0.27 -1.92 -5.18
N ARG A 43 -0.61 -1.40 -4.32
CA ARG A 43 -1.29 -2.20 -3.27
C ARG A 43 -2.03 -3.42 -3.81
N ARG A 44 -2.75 -3.27 -4.93
CA ARG A 44 -3.45 -4.39 -5.57
C ARG A 44 -2.47 -5.45 -6.10
N HIS A 45 -1.33 -5.01 -6.62
CA HIS A 45 -0.26 -5.90 -7.05
C HIS A 45 0.35 -6.63 -5.85
N ASP A 46 0.68 -5.90 -4.78
CA ASP A 46 1.29 -6.45 -3.57
C ASP A 46 0.39 -7.50 -2.92
N LEU A 47 -0.92 -7.22 -2.81
CA LEU A 47 -1.88 -8.22 -2.35
C LEU A 47 -1.83 -9.48 -3.21
N ARG A 48 -1.73 -9.37 -4.54
CA ARG A 48 -1.58 -10.53 -5.43
C ARG A 48 -0.30 -11.31 -5.16
N VAL A 49 0.81 -10.63 -4.90
CA VAL A 49 2.07 -11.26 -4.50
C VAL A 49 1.89 -12.05 -3.21
N TYR A 50 1.20 -11.47 -2.22
CA TYR A 50 0.87 -12.16 -0.98
C TYR A 50 -0.03 -13.38 -1.19
N GLN A 51 -1.02 -13.33 -2.09
CA GLN A 51 -1.84 -14.51 -2.42
C GLN A 51 -0.93 -15.67 -2.84
N VAL A 52 0.01 -15.42 -3.76
CA VAL A 52 0.97 -16.45 -4.22
C VAL A 52 1.83 -16.98 -3.07
N ALA A 53 2.26 -16.12 -2.15
CA ALA A 53 3.01 -16.56 -0.97
C ALA A 53 2.19 -17.49 -0.06
N PHE A 54 0.90 -17.20 0.15
CA PHE A 54 -0.01 -18.08 0.90
C PHE A 54 -0.27 -19.40 0.18
N GLU A 55 -0.41 -19.40 -1.15
CA GLU A 55 -0.50 -20.64 -1.94
C GLU A 55 0.78 -21.49 -1.79
N ASN A 56 1.95 -20.86 -1.83
CA ASN A 56 3.24 -21.52 -1.62
C ASN A 56 3.36 -22.09 -0.20
N TYR A 57 2.83 -21.38 0.80
CA TYR A 57 2.74 -21.92 2.17
C TYR A 57 1.84 -23.15 2.23
N ALA A 58 0.65 -23.10 1.64
CA ALA A 58 -0.28 -24.23 1.64
C ALA A 58 0.31 -25.46 0.94
N ASN A 59 1.03 -25.27 -0.17
CA ASN A 59 1.75 -26.35 -0.85
C ASN A 59 2.78 -27.05 0.07
N ARG A 60 3.41 -26.31 0.99
CA ARG A 60 4.37 -26.84 1.97
C ARG A 60 3.72 -27.45 3.20
N ASN A 61 2.46 -27.11 3.48
CA ASN A 61 1.75 -27.47 4.70
C ASN A 61 0.47 -28.28 4.43
N ALA A 62 0.54 -29.24 3.49
CA ALA A 62 -0.55 -30.17 3.17
C ALA A 62 -1.90 -29.50 2.80
N GLY A 63 -1.85 -28.32 2.19
CA GLY A 63 -3.03 -27.55 1.77
C GLY A 63 -3.61 -26.64 2.85
N TYR A 64 -2.98 -26.52 4.02
CA TYR A 64 -3.42 -25.63 5.09
C TYR A 64 -2.69 -24.29 5.08
N TYR A 65 -3.40 -23.24 5.45
CA TYR A 65 -2.88 -21.88 5.57
C TYR A 65 -2.52 -21.56 7.03
N PRO A 66 -1.76 -20.47 7.29
CA PRO A 66 -1.47 -20.03 8.65
C PRO A 66 -2.75 -19.57 9.35
N ALA A 67 -3.10 -20.15 10.49
CA ALA A 67 -4.29 -19.77 11.25
C ALA A 67 -4.04 -18.54 12.12
N PHE A 68 -4.99 -17.61 12.16
CA PHE A 68 -4.98 -16.40 13.00
C PHE A 68 -6.41 -16.05 13.39
N THR A 69 -6.69 -16.03 14.71
CA THR A 69 -8.01 -15.78 15.27
C THR A 69 -8.44 -14.31 15.19
N SER A 70 -7.51 -13.41 14.88
CA SER A 70 -7.73 -11.98 14.67
C SER A 70 -6.94 -11.49 13.46
N SER A 71 -7.33 -10.30 12.97
CA SER A 71 -6.58 -9.61 11.92
C SER A 71 -5.15 -9.32 12.39
N THR A 72 -4.17 -9.82 11.66
CA THR A 72 -2.74 -9.61 11.90
C THR A 72 -2.11 -8.85 10.74
N ASP A 73 -1.02 -8.16 11.03
CA ASP A 73 -0.18 -7.56 10.00
C ASP A 73 0.56 -8.63 9.21
N ILE A 74 0.51 -8.54 7.87
CA ILE A 74 1.19 -9.50 6.98
C ILE A 74 2.71 -9.39 7.12
N ASP A 75 3.24 -8.19 7.33
CA ASP A 75 4.68 -7.96 7.47
C ASP A 75 5.28 -8.74 8.66
N LEU A 76 4.51 -8.93 9.74
CA LEU A 76 4.94 -9.76 10.88
C LEU A 76 5.04 -11.25 10.53
N MET A 77 4.41 -11.67 9.44
CA MET A 77 4.46 -13.05 8.92
C MET A 77 5.62 -13.24 7.93
N CYS A 78 6.20 -12.13 7.47
CA CYS A 78 7.33 -12.06 6.56
C CYS A 78 8.64 -12.08 7.34
N GLY A 79 9.61 -12.90 6.94
CA GLY A 79 10.80 -13.16 7.74
C GLY A 79 10.57 -13.96 9.03
N ALA A 80 9.32 -14.04 9.54
CA ALA A 80 8.91 -15.10 10.45
C ALA A 80 8.94 -16.46 9.73
N SER A 81 9.13 -17.54 10.49
CA SER A 81 9.05 -18.93 10.00
C SER A 81 7.68 -19.34 9.44
N VAL A 82 6.74 -18.39 9.33
CA VAL A 82 5.42 -18.59 8.75
C VAL A 82 5.51 -18.58 7.22
N LEU A 83 5.66 -17.43 6.56
CA LEU A 83 5.65 -17.40 5.09
C LEU A 83 6.96 -17.90 4.46
N ASN A 84 8.08 -17.83 5.19
CA ASN A 84 9.41 -18.22 4.72
C ASN A 84 9.76 -17.62 3.34
N GLU A 85 9.38 -16.36 3.14
CA GLU A 85 9.75 -15.54 1.98
C GLU A 85 10.85 -14.55 2.43
N PRO A 86 11.88 -14.31 1.59
CA PRO A 86 13.08 -13.55 1.98
C PRO A 86 12.80 -12.08 2.32
N SER A 87 11.77 -11.50 1.73
CA SER A 87 11.29 -10.15 2.01
C SER A 87 9.90 -9.98 1.43
N CYS A 88 9.05 -9.22 2.11
CA CYS A 88 7.71 -8.90 1.64
C CYS A 88 7.63 -7.52 1.04
N THR A 89 6.56 -7.27 0.28
CA THR A 89 6.38 -5.99 -0.38
C THR A 89 5.78 -4.98 0.59
N ASP A 90 6.50 -3.91 0.82
CA ASP A 90 6.04 -2.81 1.68
C ASP A 90 4.98 -1.96 0.98
N ASP A 91 3.99 -1.46 1.73
CA ASP A 91 3.02 -0.51 1.17
C ASP A 91 3.76 0.78 0.81
N PRO A 92 3.51 1.37 -0.37
CA PRO A 92 4.08 2.67 -0.74
C PRO A 92 3.75 3.81 0.25
N LEU A 93 2.78 3.62 1.16
CA LEU A 93 2.43 4.50 2.28
C LEU A 93 2.63 3.92 3.69
N SER A 94 3.15 2.70 3.92
CA SER A 94 3.14 2.04 5.26
C SER A 94 3.90 2.78 6.37
N THR A 95 4.35 4.01 6.16
CA THR A 95 4.91 4.85 7.22
C THR A 95 4.50 6.32 7.19
N PHE A 96 3.43 6.77 6.52
CA PHE A 96 3.32 8.21 6.20
C PHE A 96 2.01 8.93 6.56
N SER A 97 0.90 8.24 6.81
CA SER A 97 -0.39 8.93 6.97
C SER A 97 -0.60 9.59 8.34
N SER A 98 0.25 9.30 9.33
CA SER A 98 0.13 9.79 10.70
C SER A 98 1.33 10.62 11.20
N LEU A 99 2.36 10.83 10.38
CA LEU A 99 3.57 11.50 10.81
C LEU A 99 3.53 13.02 10.61
N PRO A 100 3.98 13.80 11.60
CA PRO A 100 4.20 15.24 11.42
C PRO A 100 5.27 15.50 10.33
N GLY A 101 5.15 16.62 9.62
CA GLY A 101 5.96 16.91 8.42
C GLY A 101 7.49 16.87 8.63
N TRP A 102 7.98 17.11 9.85
CA TRP A 102 9.40 16.99 10.17
C TRP A 102 9.88 15.53 10.18
N ALA A 103 9.03 14.57 10.58
CA ALA A 103 9.33 13.15 10.53
C ALA A 103 9.35 12.63 9.08
N GLN A 104 8.52 13.19 8.19
CA GLN A 104 8.58 12.89 6.76
C GLN A 104 9.90 13.35 6.13
N PHE A 105 10.37 14.56 6.48
CA PHE A 105 11.66 15.09 6.01
C PHE A 105 12.85 14.22 6.47
N LEU A 106 12.87 13.78 7.73
CA LEU A 106 13.94 12.91 8.26
C LEU A 106 14.03 11.55 7.56
N ARG A 107 12.92 11.04 6.99
CA ARG A 107 12.92 9.78 6.22
C ARG A 107 13.45 9.99 4.80
N GLN A 108 13.22 11.17 4.21
CA GLN A 108 13.78 11.53 2.90
C GLN A 108 15.31 11.63 2.89
N ILE A 109 15.91 11.89 4.06
CA ILE A 109 17.37 11.86 4.27
C ILE A 109 17.88 10.56 4.91
N GLY A 110 17.04 9.51 5.01
CA GLY A 110 17.45 8.17 5.45
C GLY A 110 17.70 7.99 6.96
N LEU A 111 17.33 8.95 7.80
CA LEU A 111 17.60 8.93 9.25
C LEU A 111 16.40 8.53 10.11
N PHE A 112 15.22 8.49 9.53
CA PHE A 112 13.98 8.22 10.28
C PHE A 112 13.85 6.75 10.69
N ASP A 113 14.27 5.78 9.87
CA ASP A 113 14.20 4.36 10.26
C ASP A 113 15.10 4.05 11.45
N TRP A 114 16.26 4.72 11.50
CA TRP A 114 17.17 4.70 12.65
C TRP A 114 16.53 5.30 13.91
N LEU A 115 15.81 6.42 13.81
CA LEU A 115 15.13 7.05 14.95
C LEU A 115 13.91 6.26 15.45
N ASN A 116 13.11 5.66 14.57
CA ASN A 116 11.92 4.89 14.99
C ASN A 116 12.27 3.59 15.71
N ASN A 117 13.36 2.92 15.30
CA ASN A 117 13.84 1.71 15.97
C ASN A 117 14.35 2.01 17.40
N ILE A 118 14.73 3.27 17.67
CA ILE A 118 15.17 3.71 19.00
C ILE A 118 13.98 4.15 19.89
N PHE A 119 12.97 4.79 19.31
CA PHE A 119 11.92 5.45 20.09
C PHE A 119 10.54 4.80 20.02
N HIS A 120 10.19 4.00 19.00
CA HIS A 120 8.87 3.37 18.84
C HIS A 120 7.65 4.32 18.98
N TRP A 121 7.83 5.64 18.88
CA TRP A 121 6.81 6.65 19.16
C TRP A 121 5.77 6.82 18.04
N PHE A 122 5.92 6.12 16.92
CA PHE A 122 5.04 6.24 15.76
C PHE A 122 4.46 4.88 15.37
N ASN A 123 3.13 4.78 15.33
CA ASN A 123 2.42 3.59 14.82
C ASN A 123 2.48 3.59 13.29
N VAL A 124 3.60 3.08 12.77
CA VAL A 124 3.81 2.82 11.34
C VAL A 124 3.58 1.34 11.08
N GLY A 125 2.31 0.92 11.15
CA GLY A 125 1.92 -0.45 10.85
C GLY A 125 1.75 -0.64 9.33
N PRO A 126 2.12 -1.80 8.77
CA PRO A 126 1.80 -2.12 7.38
C PRO A 126 0.28 -2.06 7.17
N ASN A 127 -0.17 -1.53 6.04
CA ASN A 127 -1.61 -1.46 5.74
C ASN A 127 -2.18 -2.83 5.31
N TYR A 128 -1.31 -3.82 5.13
CA TYR A 128 -1.67 -5.16 4.68
C TYR A 128 -2.04 -6.05 5.86
N LYS A 129 -3.30 -6.44 5.90
CA LYS A 129 -3.87 -7.25 6.97
C LYS A 129 -4.23 -8.63 6.45
N TYR A 130 -4.03 -9.63 7.30
CA TYR A 130 -4.41 -11.02 7.08
C TYR A 130 -5.31 -11.52 8.19
N ILE A 131 -6.33 -12.27 7.82
CA ILE A 131 -7.20 -12.98 8.74
C ILE A 131 -7.58 -14.33 8.14
N SER A 132 -7.68 -15.35 8.99
CA SER A 132 -8.02 -16.70 8.56
C SER A 132 -8.95 -17.36 9.58
N ASN A 133 -9.43 -18.56 9.26
CA ASN A 133 -10.04 -19.42 10.26
C ASN A 133 -8.98 -20.23 11.03
N GLY A 134 -9.38 -20.93 12.08
CA GLY A 134 -8.52 -21.84 12.84
C GLY A 134 -8.30 -21.40 14.29
N GLY A 135 -7.57 -22.24 15.04
CA GLY A 135 -7.52 -22.15 16.50
C GLY A 135 -6.25 -21.55 17.11
N SER A 136 -5.08 -21.74 16.47
CA SER A 136 -3.79 -21.33 17.04
C SER A 136 -3.02 -20.44 16.06
N SER A 137 -2.70 -19.22 16.49
CA SER A 137 -1.95 -18.23 15.71
C SER A 137 -0.65 -18.81 15.15
N GLY A 138 -0.45 -18.71 13.83
CA GLY A 138 0.74 -19.17 13.12
C GLY A 138 0.79 -20.67 12.79
N SER A 139 -0.17 -21.48 13.23
CA SER A 139 -0.22 -22.91 12.93
C SER A 139 -0.90 -23.20 11.59
N ALA A 140 -0.42 -24.19 10.83
CA ALA A 140 -1.00 -24.61 9.56
C ALA A 140 -2.32 -25.39 9.75
N THR A 141 -3.38 -24.69 10.15
CA THR A 141 -4.72 -25.28 10.40
C THR A 141 -5.85 -24.54 9.69
N ALA A 142 -5.56 -23.40 9.07
CA ALA A 142 -6.57 -22.63 8.35
C ALA A 142 -6.91 -23.30 7.01
N THR A 143 -8.19 -23.22 6.63
CA THR A 143 -8.69 -23.66 5.32
C THR A 143 -9.16 -22.50 4.46
N VAL A 144 -9.45 -21.35 5.07
CA VAL A 144 -9.84 -20.11 4.40
C VAL A 144 -9.07 -18.93 4.97
N TRP A 145 -8.73 -18.02 4.08
CA TRP A 145 -8.08 -16.76 4.43
C TRP A 145 -8.62 -15.60 3.61
N LEU A 146 -8.42 -14.42 4.17
CA LEU A 146 -8.74 -13.13 3.59
C LEU A 146 -7.58 -12.17 3.88
N ILE A 147 -7.11 -11.49 2.85
CA ILE A 147 -6.17 -10.38 2.97
C ILE A 147 -6.82 -9.10 2.46
N TYR A 148 -6.41 -7.97 3.03
CA TYR A 148 -6.94 -6.70 2.61
C TYR A 148 -5.96 -5.55 2.85
N ALA A 149 -6.15 -4.49 2.07
CA ALA A 149 -5.45 -3.23 2.20
C ALA A 149 -6.44 -2.08 2.10
N THR A 150 -6.14 -0.96 2.74
CA THR A 150 -6.92 0.27 2.57
C THR A 150 -6.49 0.98 1.29
N LEU A 151 -7.47 1.36 0.45
CA LEU A 151 -7.22 2.17 -0.73
C LEU A 151 -7.21 3.66 -0.37
N GLU A 152 -6.46 4.46 -1.11
CA GLU A 152 -6.44 5.91 -0.93
C GLU A 152 -7.51 6.64 -1.74
N GLU A 153 -7.81 6.14 -2.94
CA GLU A 153 -8.84 6.75 -3.78
C GLU A 153 -10.21 6.63 -3.13
N LYS A 154 -10.87 7.78 -2.99
CA LYS A 154 -12.25 7.83 -2.51
C LYS A 154 -13.21 7.64 -3.67
N PHE A 155 -14.16 6.72 -3.53
CA PHE A 155 -15.27 6.56 -4.45
C PHE A 155 -16.52 7.15 -3.79
N ASN A 156 -17.19 8.11 -4.46
CA ASN A 156 -18.33 8.84 -3.88
C ASN A 156 -18.05 9.45 -2.49
N GLY A 157 -16.81 9.90 -2.26
CA GLY A 157 -16.40 10.51 -0.98
C GLY A 157 -16.04 9.52 0.13
N GLN A 158 -16.12 8.21 -0.12
CA GLN A 158 -15.79 7.16 0.85
C GLN A 158 -14.50 6.42 0.48
N THR A 159 -13.71 6.08 1.50
CA THR A 159 -12.52 5.21 1.38
C THR A 159 -12.97 3.76 1.30
N TYR A 160 -12.34 2.94 0.45
CA TYR A 160 -12.65 1.51 0.32
C TYR A 160 -11.46 0.66 0.74
N LEU A 161 -11.75 -0.58 1.15
CA LEU A 161 -10.75 -1.63 1.30
C LEU A 161 -10.69 -2.45 0.02
N TRP A 162 -9.49 -2.81 -0.44
CA TRP A 162 -9.32 -3.85 -1.45
C TRP A 162 -9.06 -5.18 -0.76
N VAL A 163 -9.86 -6.19 -1.10
CA VAL A 163 -9.85 -7.51 -0.49
C VAL A 163 -9.43 -8.54 -1.53
N ALA A 164 -8.65 -9.51 -1.09
CA ALA A 164 -8.29 -10.71 -1.83
C ALA A 164 -8.57 -11.92 -0.93
N CYS A 165 -9.24 -12.92 -1.49
CA CYS A 165 -9.71 -14.09 -0.76
C CYS A 165 -9.06 -15.38 -1.26
N SER A 166 -9.06 -16.40 -0.40
CA SER A 166 -8.64 -17.78 -0.70
C SER A 166 -9.42 -18.46 -1.83
N ASP A 167 -10.64 -18.01 -2.14
CA ASP A 167 -11.45 -18.51 -3.26
C ASP A 167 -11.09 -17.83 -4.61
N GLY A 168 -10.03 -17.01 -4.63
CA GLY A 168 -9.57 -16.27 -5.81
C GLY A 168 -10.38 -15.00 -6.10
N ARG A 169 -11.44 -14.70 -5.32
CA ARG A 169 -12.21 -13.48 -5.49
C ARG A 169 -11.44 -12.28 -4.97
N THR A 170 -11.56 -11.16 -5.68
CA THR A 170 -10.98 -9.88 -5.29
C THR A 170 -11.95 -8.76 -5.55
N GLY A 171 -11.92 -7.72 -4.72
CA GLY A 171 -12.70 -6.51 -4.99
C GLY A 171 -12.72 -5.55 -3.81
N ARG A 172 -13.54 -4.52 -3.96
CA ARG A 172 -13.72 -3.42 -3.03
C ARG A 172 -14.84 -3.72 -2.04
N VAL A 173 -14.61 -3.36 -0.78
CA VAL A 173 -15.63 -3.35 0.27
C VAL A 173 -15.55 -2.06 1.09
N LEU A 174 -16.63 -1.79 1.83
CA LEU A 174 -16.68 -0.64 2.73
C LEU A 174 -15.71 -0.83 3.91
N PRO A 175 -15.17 0.25 4.48
CA PRO A 175 -14.18 0.17 5.56
C PRO A 175 -14.81 -0.29 6.88
N SER A 176 -16.14 -0.22 7.02
CA SER A 176 -16.90 -0.74 8.15
C SER A 176 -17.20 -2.23 8.05
N THR A 177 -16.85 -2.90 6.94
CA THR A 177 -17.04 -4.34 6.79
C THR A 177 -16.14 -5.07 7.77
N SER A 178 -16.74 -5.80 8.72
CA SER A 178 -16.01 -6.67 9.61
C SER A 178 -15.68 -7.99 8.91
N PHE A 179 -14.43 -8.42 9.05
CA PHE A 179 -13.98 -9.73 8.58
C PHE A 179 -13.92 -10.67 9.78
N ALA A 180 -14.59 -11.82 9.67
CA ALA A 180 -14.58 -12.85 10.70
C ALA A 180 -14.08 -14.16 10.08
N ASN A 181 -13.14 -14.82 10.76
CA ASN A 181 -12.64 -16.15 10.41
C ASN A 181 -12.15 -16.29 8.96
N GLY A 182 -11.61 -15.24 8.34
CA GLY A 182 -11.10 -15.30 6.96
C GLY A 182 -12.16 -15.53 5.88
N VAL A 183 -13.46 -15.42 6.20
CA VAL A 183 -14.53 -15.67 5.23
C VAL A 183 -14.63 -14.51 4.25
N CYS A 184 -14.68 -14.82 2.95
CA CYS A 184 -14.81 -13.83 1.90
C CYS A 184 -16.19 -13.15 1.93
N PRO A 185 -16.27 -11.81 1.83
CA PRO A 185 -17.54 -11.11 1.70
C PRO A 185 -18.28 -11.51 0.41
N ALA A 186 -19.60 -11.71 0.50
CA ALA A 186 -20.41 -12.10 -0.66
C ALA A 186 -20.52 -11.00 -1.74
N ASN A 187 -20.45 -9.73 -1.34
CA ASN A 187 -20.65 -8.57 -2.21
C ASN A 187 -19.34 -7.80 -2.40
N LEU A 188 -18.51 -8.26 -3.34
CA LEU A 188 -17.30 -7.54 -3.75
C LEU A 188 -17.59 -6.66 -4.96
N LEU A 189 -17.29 -5.38 -4.85
CA LEU A 189 -17.40 -4.43 -5.97
C LEU A 189 -16.10 -4.47 -6.79
N GLN A 190 -16.16 -4.43 -8.11
CA GLN A 190 -14.95 -4.35 -8.95
C GLN A 190 -14.52 -2.90 -9.12
#